data_AF-A0A4Z2FP09-F1
#
_entry.id   AF-A0A4Z2FP09-F1
#
_cell.length_a   1.000
_cell.length_b   1.000
_cell.length_c   1.000
_cell.angle_alpha   90.00
_cell.angle_beta   90.00
_cell.angle_gamma   90.00
#
_symmetry.space_group_name_H-M   'P 1'
#
loop_
_entity.id
_entity.type
_entity.pdbx_description
1 polymer ?
#
loop_
_entity_poly.entity_id
_entity_poly.type
_entity_poly.pdbx_seq_one_letter_code
_entity_poly.pdbx_strand_id
1 'polypeptide(L)'
;MTVRNIASICNMGTNASALEKDIGPEQFPINEHYFGLVNFGNTCYCNSVLQALYFCRPFRENVLSSKAQQKKKENLLTCLADLFHSIATQKKKVGVIPPKKFISRLRKENGDKTSSLTLKHVLPCRSELTRTETYIN
;
A
#
# COMPACT_ATOMS: atom_id res chain seq x y z
N MET A 1 29.06 -3.80 41.00
CA MET A 1 29.73 -3.32 39.77
C MET A 1 29.96 -4.51 38.85
N THR A 2 29.08 -4.74 37.88
CA THR A 2 29.37 -5.61 36.73
C THR A 2 28.42 -5.20 35.60
N VAL A 3 28.86 -4.20 34.85
CA VAL A 3 28.19 -3.72 33.64
C VAL A 3 28.37 -4.79 32.58
N ARG A 4 27.30 -5.50 32.23
CA ARG A 4 27.27 -6.32 31.02
C ARG A 4 27.12 -5.37 29.83
N ASN A 5 28.26 -5.09 29.23
CA ASN A 5 28.42 -4.39 27.97
C ASN A 5 27.88 -5.29 26.85
N ILE A 6 26.62 -5.09 26.44
CA ILE A 6 26.09 -5.63 25.18
C ILE A 6 26.22 -4.51 24.15
N ALA A 7 27.45 -4.34 23.68
CA ALA A 7 27.70 -3.77 22.37
C ALA A 7 27.18 -4.77 21.32
N SER A 8 25.87 -4.77 21.06
CA SER A 8 25.34 -5.34 19.82
C SER A 8 25.48 -4.29 18.73
N ILE A 9 26.73 -4.21 18.27
CA ILE A 9 27.24 -3.70 17.00
C ILE A 9 26.13 -3.25 16.04
N CYS A 10 26.07 -1.93 15.85
CA CYS A 10 25.31 -1.24 14.83
C CYS A 10 25.60 -1.82 13.43
N ASN A 11 24.67 -2.59 12.88
CA ASN A 11 24.56 -2.76 11.43
C ASN A 11 23.60 -1.68 10.89
N MET A 12 24.01 -0.41 10.99
CA MET A 12 23.31 0.70 10.33
C MET A 12 23.60 0.62 8.83
N GLY A 13 22.75 -0.15 8.14
CA GLY A 13 22.78 -0.25 6.69
C GLY A 13 22.62 1.14 6.08
N THR A 14 23.61 1.56 5.31
CA THR A 14 23.69 2.82 4.54
C THR A 14 22.65 2.93 3.41
N ASN A 15 21.56 2.15 3.46
CA ASN A 15 20.54 2.01 2.41
C ASN A 15 19.11 2.27 2.93
N ALA A 16 18.93 3.05 3.99
CA ALA A 16 17.60 3.47 4.43
C ALA A 16 16.94 4.35 3.36
N SER A 17 15.69 4.05 3.02
CA SER A 17 14.87 4.88 2.12
C SER A 17 14.64 6.28 2.70
N ALA A 18 14.30 7.26 1.87
CA ALA A 18 14.00 8.62 2.33
C ALA A 18 12.94 8.64 3.44
N LEU A 19 11.88 7.82 3.29
CA LEU A 19 10.83 7.68 4.28
C LEU A 19 11.34 7.12 5.62
N GLU A 20 12.26 6.15 5.60
CA GLU A 20 12.89 5.63 6.83
C GLU A 20 13.76 6.68 7.53
N LYS A 21 14.36 7.60 6.76
CA LYS A 21 15.15 8.70 7.32
C LYS A 21 14.26 9.78 7.94
N ASP A 22 13.14 10.10 7.30
CA ASP A 22 12.22 11.15 7.76
C ASP A 22 11.46 10.75 9.03
N ILE A 23 11.05 9.49 9.14
CA ILE A 23 10.39 8.94 10.34
C ILE A 23 11.42 8.71 11.47
N GLY A 24 12.64 8.33 11.11
CA GLY A 24 13.69 7.98 12.04
C GLY A 24 13.61 6.52 12.54
N PRO A 25 14.74 5.92 12.92
CA PRO A 25 14.83 4.49 13.24
C PRO A 25 14.08 4.09 14.52
N GLU A 26 13.94 5.01 15.48
CA GLU A 26 13.26 4.80 16.77
C GLU A 26 11.73 4.75 16.62
N GLN A 27 11.17 5.48 15.65
CA GLN A 27 9.72 5.60 15.46
C GLN A 27 9.19 4.65 14.40
N PHE A 28 10.06 3.98 13.64
CA PHE A 28 9.64 3.10 12.56
C PHE A 28 9.08 1.78 13.11
N PRO A 29 7.78 1.49 12.94
CA PRO A 29 7.19 0.27 13.47
C PRO A 29 7.87 -0.99 12.92
N ILE A 30 8.25 -1.89 13.83
CA ILE A 30 9.13 -3.04 13.53
C ILE A 30 8.46 -4.05 12.57
N ASN A 31 7.13 -4.15 12.61
CA ASN A 31 6.35 -5.15 11.86
C ASN A 31 5.44 -4.54 10.78
N GLU A 32 5.70 -3.30 10.37
CA GLU A 32 4.91 -2.65 9.30
C GLU A 32 5.75 -2.41 8.05
N HIS A 33 5.09 -2.60 6.91
CA HIS A 33 5.65 -2.46 5.58
C HIS A 33 4.91 -1.35 4.84
N TYR A 34 5.62 -0.30 4.44
CA TYR A 34 5.06 0.84 3.73
C TYR A 34 5.39 0.76 2.24
N PHE A 35 4.44 0.24 1.46
CA PHE A 35 4.62 0.07 0.03
C PHE A 35 3.62 0.89 -0.76
N GLY A 36 4.12 1.76 -1.64
CA GLY A 36 3.33 2.43 -2.65
C GLY A 36 2.83 1.46 -3.72
N LEU A 37 1.75 1.81 -4.41
CA LEU A 37 1.20 1.03 -5.51
C LEU A 37 1.37 1.77 -6.84
N VAL A 38 1.91 1.07 -7.85
CA VAL A 38 2.06 1.64 -9.21
C VAL A 38 0.68 1.97 -9.80
N ASN A 39 0.56 3.11 -10.45
CA ASN A 39 -0.65 3.52 -11.17
C ASN A 39 -0.63 2.93 -12.59
N PHE A 40 -1.64 2.17 -12.96
CA PHE A 40 -1.77 1.52 -14.27
C PHE A 40 -2.87 2.16 -15.11
N GLY A 41 -2.77 3.47 -15.34
CA GLY A 41 -3.75 4.24 -16.12
C GLY A 41 -5.05 4.44 -15.35
N ASN A 42 -5.21 5.63 -14.77
CA ASN A 42 -6.37 6.02 -13.97
C ASN A 42 -6.70 5.07 -12.81
N THR A 43 -5.73 4.31 -12.27
CA THR A 43 -6.00 3.39 -11.13
C THR A 43 -5.70 4.02 -9.77
N CYS A 44 -5.39 5.32 -9.72
CA CYS A 44 -5.09 6.01 -8.46
C CYS A 44 -6.25 5.96 -7.46
N TYR A 45 -7.50 6.04 -7.93
CA TYR A 45 -8.69 5.88 -7.08
C TYR A 45 -8.71 4.51 -6.38
N CYS A 46 -8.26 3.47 -7.08
CA CYS A 46 -8.19 2.13 -6.53
C CYS A 46 -7.03 2.02 -5.56
N ASN A 47 -5.88 2.61 -5.90
CA ASN A 47 -4.70 2.56 -5.06
C ASN A 47 -4.93 3.27 -3.71
N SER A 48 -5.62 4.41 -3.68
CA SER A 48 -5.93 5.12 -2.43
C SER A 48 -6.86 4.31 -1.52
N VAL A 49 -7.90 3.69 -2.09
CA VAL A 49 -8.81 2.80 -1.35
C VAL A 49 -8.08 1.56 -0.83
N LEU A 50 -7.21 0.94 -1.65
CA LEU A 50 -6.41 -0.22 -1.24
C LEU A 50 -5.48 0.12 -0.08
N GLN A 51 -4.87 1.31 -0.05
CA GLN A 51 -4.05 1.77 1.07
C GLN A 51 -4.90 1.93 2.33
N ALA A 52 -6.05 2.62 2.25
CA ALA A 52 -6.96 2.77 3.39
C ALA A 52 -7.38 1.41 3.96
N LEU A 53 -7.82 0.49 3.10
CA LEU A 53 -8.20 -0.87 3.48
C LEU A 53 -7.03 -1.67 4.07
N TYR A 54 -5.82 -1.50 3.54
CA TYR A 54 -4.64 -2.16 4.09
C TYR A 54 -4.40 -1.67 5.52
N PHE A 55 -4.45 -0.37 5.82
CA PHE A 55 -4.21 0.14 7.17
C PHE A 55 -5.36 -0.08 8.17
N CYS A 56 -6.54 -0.51 7.70
CA CYS A 56 -7.57 -1.07 8.57
C CYS A 56 -7.15 -2.45 9.10
N ARG A 57 -6.49 -2.50 10.26
CA ARG A 57 -5.94 -3.74 10.86
C ARG A 57 -6.92 -4.93 10.89
N PRO A 58 -8.17 -4.80 11.39
CA PRO A 58 -9.11 -5.93 11.42
C PRO A 58 -9.44 -6.46 10.02
N PHE A 59 -9.55 -5.58 9.03
CA PHE A 59 -9.80 -5.97 7.66
C PHE A 59 -8.60 -6.69 7.05
N ARG A 60 -7.38 -6.14 7.24
CA ARG A 60 -6.14 -6.76 6.77
C ARG A 60 -5.97 -8.18 7.31
N GLU A 61 -6.16 -8.36 8.61
CA GLU A 61 -6.01 -9.66 9.28
C GLU A 61 -7.01 -10.68 8.71
N ASN A 62 -8.29 -10.32 8.58
CA ASN A 62 -9.31 -11.19 8.00
C ASN A 62 -8.99 -11.60 6.56
N VAL A 63 -8.52 -10.65 5.73
CA VAL A 63 -8.15 -10.91 4.35
C VAL A 63 -6.93 -11.85 4.26
N LEU A 64 -5.90 -11.64 5.10
CA LEU A 64 -4.73 -12.50 5.15
C LEU A 64 -5.08 -13.93 5.65
N SER A 65 -5.99 -14.05 6.62
CA SER A 65 -6.46 -15.34 7.12
C SER A 65 -7.30 -16.12 6.10
N SER A 66 -8.05 -15.43 5.23
CA SER A 66 -8.86 -16.09 4.19
C SER A 66 -8.03 -16.93 3.20
N LYS A 67 -6.76 -16.57 3.01
CA LYS A 67 -5.84 -17.26 2.10
C LYS A 67 -5.51 -18.68 2.57
N ALA A 68 -5.44 -18.89 3.88
CA ALA A 68 -5.11 -20.19 4.47
C ALA A 68 -6.23 -21.23 4.30
N GLN A 69 -7.48 -20.78 4.07
CA GLN A 69 -8.65 -21.67 4.07
C GLN A 69 -9.21 -22.00 2.68
N GLN A 70 -8.67 -21.44 1.59
CA GLN A 70 -9.32 -21.55 0.28
C GLN A 70 -8.45 -22.25 -0.77
N LYS A 71 -8.77 -23.53 -1.06
CA LYS A 71 -8.48 -24.15 -2.38
C LYS A 71 -9.55 -23.72 -3.42
N LYS A 72 -9.80 -22.41 -3.57
CA LYS A 72 -10.86 -21.90 -4.45
C LYS A 72 -10.33 -21.25 -5.73
N LYS A 73 -11.19 -21.29 -6.75
CA LYS A 73 -11.06 -20.58 -8.03
C LYS A 73 -10.75 -19.10 -7.80
N GLU A 74 -9.81 -18.57 -8.57
CA GLU A 74 -9.37 -17.18 -8.52
C GLU A 74 -10.58 -16.21 -8.62
N ASN A 75 -10.62 -15.24 -7.71
CA ASN A 75 -11.56 -14.13 -7.64
C ASN A 75 -10.91 -12.83 -7.13
N LEU A 76 -11.62 -11.70 -7.17
CA LEU A 76 -11.07 -10.43 -6.73
C LEU A 76 -10.57 -10.46 -5.28
N LEU A 77 -11.26 -11.16 -4.38
CA LEU A 77 -10.85 -11.32 -2.98
C LEU A 77 -9.55 -12.12 -2.86
N THR A 78 -9.38 -13.20 -3.64
CA THR A 78 -8.11 -13.94 -3.64
C THR A 78 -6.97 -13.09 -4.19
N CYS A 79 -7.22 -12.25 -5.21
CA CYS A 79 -6.22 -11.32 -5.73
C CYS A 79 -5.87 -10.22 -4.71
N LEU A 80 -6.86 -9.76 -3.92
CA LEU A 80 -6.64 -8.81 -2.83
C LEU A 80 -5.78 -9.44 -1.73
N ALA A 81 -6.10 -10.67 -1.32
CA ALA A 81 -5.33 -11.43 -0.34
C ALA A 81 -3.88 -11.67 -0.81
N ASP A 82 -3.69 -12.00 -2.09
CA ASP A 82 -2.37 -12.10 -2.72
C ASP A 82 -1.59 -10.78 -2.63
N LEU A 83 -2.24 -9.65 -2.93
CA LEU A 83 -1.62 -8.33 -2.87
C LEU A 83 -1.22 -7.97 -1.43
N PHE A 84 -2.13 -8.13 -0.47
CA PHE A 84 -1.86 -7.81 0.94
C PHE A 84 -0.75 -8.70 1.51
N HIS A 85 -0.75 -9.98 1.17
CA HIS A 85 0.32 -10.89 1.54
C HIS A 85 1.65 -10.45 0.93
N SER A 86 1.65 -10.08 -0.36
CA SER A 86 2.85 -9.58 -1.04
C SER A 86 3.42 -8.29 -0.46
N ILE A 87 2.64 -7.50 0.27
CA ILE A 87 3.14 -6.32 1.01
C ILE A 87 3.66 -6.77 2.38
N ALA A 88 2.88 -7.59 3.11
CA ALA A 88 3.18 -8.01 4.47
C ALA A 88 4.43 -8.90 4.61
N THR A 89 4.80 -9.64 3.56
CA THR A 89 5.97 -10.54 3.56
C THR A 89 7.21 -9.94 2.91
N GLN A 90 7.23 -8.63 2.63
CA GLN A 90 8.40 -8.02 2.04
C GLN A 90 9.59 -8.04 3.00
N LYS A 91 10.80 -8.16 2.45
CA LYS A 91 12.03 -8.06 3.24
C LYS A 91 12.41 -6.60 3.54
N LYS A 92 12.03 -5.69 2.65
CA LYS A 92 12.26 -4.25 2.79
C LYS A 92 11.10 -3.62 3.52
N LYS A 93 11.38 -2.65 4.37
CA LYS A 93 10.37 -1.87 5.10
C LYS A 93 9.60 -0.89 4.20
N VAL A 94 10.25 -0.38 3.16
CA VAL A 94 9.68 0.60 2.24
C VAL A 94 9.93 0.21 0.78
N GLY A 95 8.96 0.48 -0.10
CA GLY A 95 9.14 0.29 -1.53
C GLY A 95 7.90 0.60 -2.36
N VAL A 96 7.86 0.07 -3.58
CA VAL A 96 6.73 0.21 -4.50
C VAL A 96 6.41 -1.16 -5.10
N ILE A 97 5.12 -1.54 -5.11
CA ILE A 97 4.63 -2.80 -5.68
C ILE A 97 3.67 -2.53 -6.84
N PRO A 98 3.80 -3.24 -7.98
CA PRO A 98 2.85 -3.17 -9.07
C PRO A 98 1.64 -4.11 -8.85
N PRO A 99 0.40 -3.63 -8.62
CA PRO A 99 -0.78 -4.48 -8.40
C PRO A 99 -1.38 -5.10 -9.68
N LYS A 100 -0.55 -5.62 -10.60
CA LYS A 100 -0.98 -6.07 -11.95
C LYS A 100 -2.11 -7.10 -11.93
N LYS A 101 -1.98 -8.13 -11.09
CA LYS A 101 -2.99 -9.21 -10.99
C LYS A 101 -4.34 -8.68 -10.50
N PHE A 102 -4.32 -7.88 -9.43
CA PHE A 102 -5.52 -7.28 -8.88
C PHE A 102 -6.22 -6.37 -9.88
N ILE A 103 -5.48 -5.47 -10.55
CA ILE A 103 -6.04 -4.54 -11.54
C ILE A 103 -6.62 -5.30 -12.74
N SER A 104 -5.91 -6.30 -13.25
CA SER A 104 -6.40 -7.15 -14.34
C SER A 104 -7.72 -7.83 -13.96
N ARG A 105 -7.80 -8.37 -12.73
CA ARG A 105 -9.01 -9.03 -12.24
C ARG A 105 -10.16 -8.05 -12.01
N LEU A 106 -9.89 -6.88 -11.44
CA LEU A 106 -10.87 -5.82 -11.21
C LEU A 106 -11.53 -5.38 -12.52
N ARG A 107 -10.72 -5.15 -13.56
CA ARG A 107 -11.22 -4.79 -14.90
C ARG A 107 -12.08 -5.89 -15.50
N LYS A 108 -11.70 -7.15 -15.30
CA LYS A 108 -12.47 -8.31 -15.77
C LYS A 108 -13.81 -8.45 -15.06
N GLU A 109 -13.88 -8.19 -13.75
CA GLU A 109 -15.14 -8.31 -12.98
C GLU A 109 -16.09 -7.13 -13.19
N ASN A 110 -15.58 -5.90 -13.34
CA ASN A 110 -16.42 -4.72 -13.51
C ASN A 110 -16.83 -4.44 -14.97
N GLY A 111 -16.28 -5.22 -15.92
CA GLY A 111 -16.23 -4.82 -17.32
C GLY A 111 -15.39 -3.56 -17.51
N ASP A 112 -15.07 -3.20 -18.74
CA ASP A 112 -14.19 -2.05 -19.07
C ASP A 112 -14.73 -0.67 -18.63
N LYS A 113 -15.85 -0.64 -17.89
CA LYS A 113 -16.48 0.53 -17.26
C LYS A 113 -15.61 1.22 -16.21
N THR A 114 -14.51 0.58 -15.82
CA THR A 114 -13.51 1.14 -14.89
C THR A 114 -12.91 2.46 -15.41
N SER A 115 -12.90 2.67 -16.73
CA SER A 115 -12.50 3.92 -17.38
C SER A 115 -13.60 5.00 -17.38
N SER A 116 -14.87 4.63 -17.20
CA SER A 116 -16.02 5.55 -17.23
C SER A 116 -16.42 6.08 -15.83
N LEU A 117 -16.13 5.32 -14.77
CA LEU A 117 -16.40 5.71 -13.39
C LEU A 117 -15.56 6.91 -12.90
N THR A 118 -14.47 7.25 -13.60
CA THR A 118 -13.62 8.42 -13.29
C THR A 118 -14.25 9.78 -13.58
N LEU A 119 -15.42 9.88 -14.22
CA LEU A 119 -16.01 11.19 -14.55
C LEU A 119 -17.36 11.53 -13.90
N LYS A 120 -18.09 10.58 -13.30
CA LYS A 120 -19.47 10.85 -12.83
C LYS A 120 -19.71 10.82 -11.32
N HIS A 121 -18.87 10.17 -10.51
CA HIS A 121 -19.15 10.03 -9.08
C HIS A 121 -17.94 10.25 -8.13
N VAL A 122 -16.76 10.61 -8.64
CA VAL A 122 -15.56 10.93 -7.81
C VAL A 122 -15.13 12.39 -8.01
N LEU A 123 -16.10 13.28 -8.20
CA LEU A 123 -15.90 14.73 -8.16
C LEU A 123 -16.69 15.29 -6.97
N PRO A 124 -16.08 15.23 -5.77
CA PRO A 124 -16.04 16.40 -4.92
C PRO A 124 -14.60 16.81 -4.58
N CYS A 125 -13.59 16.25 -5.27
CA CYS A 125 -12.17 16.54 -5.03
C CYS A 125 -11.48 17.21 -6.24
N ARG A 126 -12.20 18.06 -6.99
CA ARG A 126 -11.61 18.91 -8.05
C ARG A 126 -11.79 20.41 -7.81
N SER A 127 -12.52 20.81 -6.75
CA SER A 127 -12.73 22.23 -6.43
C SER A 127 -11.70 22.80 -5.45
N GLU A 128 -10.80 22.00 -4.88
CA GLU A 128 -9.82 22.49 -3.89
C GLU A 128 -8.37 22.57 -4.40
N LEU A 129 -8.07 22.11 -5.62
CA LEU A 129 -6.69 22.17 -6.16
C LEU A 129 -6.45 23.31 -7.17
N THR A 130 -7.43 24.15 -7.46
CA THR A 130 -7.25 25.36 -8.30
C THR A 130 -7.08 26.65 -7.49
N ARG A 131 -7.00 26.59 -6.16
CA ARG A 131 -6.89 27.79 -5.31
C ARG A 131 -5.46 28.13 -4.84
N THR A 132 -4.43 27.57 -5.47
CA THR A 132 -3.02 27.91 -5.18
C THR A 132 -2.25 28.51 -6.36
N GLU A 133 -2.86 28.73 -7.52
CA GLU A 133 -2.21 29.39 -8.68
C GLU A 133 -2.48 30.91 -8.75
N THR A 134 -2.84 31.57 -7.64
CA THR A 134 -3.04 33.04 -7.61
C THR A 134 -2.16 33.76 -6.58
N TYR A 135 -1.12 33.10 -6.06
CA TYR A 135 -0.15 33.70 -5.14
C TYR A 135 1.30 33.47 -5.58
N ILE A 136 1.56 33.56 -6.89
CA ILE A 136 2.88 33.93 -7.43
C ILE A 136 2.62 34.83 -8.64
N ASN A 137 2.41 36.12 -8.37
CA ASN A 137 2.82 37.24 -9.21
C ASN A 137 3.27 38.35 -8.27
#